data_AF-A0A1I0VXN5-F1
#
_entry.id   AF-A0A1I0VXN5-F1
#
_cell.length_a   1.000
_cell.length_b   1.000
_cell.length_c   1.000
_cell.angle_alpha   90.00
_cell.angle_beta   90.00
_cell.angle_gamma   90.00
#
_symmetry.space_group_name_H-M   'P 1'
#
loop_
_entity.id
_entity.type
_entity.pdbx_description
1 polymer ?
#
loop_
_entity_poly.entity_id
_entity_poly.type
_entity_poly.pdbx_seq_one_letter_code
_entity_poly.pdbx_strand_id
1 'polypeptide(L)'
;MVASSPTRLRSAVPALLIALGGLAMIALWIPFTLAHGPTSYDEERVVGGMTMIGWGFLLGVVPNVLVGVGLVVARSRLRESRGRARALAVVVAALLGSALLDLAFLALGPPFSIFLLAPATLALAVLSRGSGLRWGWALLATAYFVALGLLLVPQATSDGFGGFRIYGLAAHVGVGLGWVVLAAGIRTSGRDGSISPKGAHTGVK
;
A
#
# COMPACT_ATOMS: atom_id res chain seq x y z
N MET A 1 16.19 -3.66 34.41
CA MET A 1 15.29 -3.05 33.40
C MET A 1 16.16 -2.50 32.28
N VAL A 2 16.12 -3.10 31.09
CA VAL A 2 16.89 -2.62 29.93
C VAL A 2 16.13 -1.46 29.30
N ALA A 3 16.62 -0.22 29.47
CA ALA A 3 16.03 0.95 28.82
C ALA A 3 16.07 0.76 27.30
N SER A 4 14.90 0.62 26.68
CA SER A 4 14.78 0.56 25.23
C SER A 4 15.23 1.90 24.64
N SER A 5 16.38 1.91 23.97
CA SER A 5 16.93 3.14 23.40
C SER A 5 15.91 3.81 22.47
N PRO A 6 15.60 5.11 22.64
CA PRO A 6 14.57 5.83 21.88
C PRO A 6 14.81 5.83 20.36
N THR A 7 16.03 5.49 19.91
CA THR A 7 16.41 5.28 18.51
C THR A 7 15.70 4.10 17.84
N ARG A 8 15.35 3.03 18.56
CA ARG A 8 14.66 1.85 17.97
C ARG A 8 13.19 2.11 17.66
N LEU A 9 12.51 2.93 18.46
CA LEU A 9 11.12 3.30 18.22
C LEU A 9 10.99 4.16 16.97
N ARG A 10 11.85 5.19 16.84
CA ARG A 10 11.87 6.07 15.66
C ARG A 10 12.17 5.32 14.36
N SER A 11 12.91 4.21 14.43
CA SER A 11 13.21 3.42 13.24
C SER A 11 12.06 2.54 12.76
N ALA A 12 11.11 2.22 13.63
CA ALA A 12 9.96 1.35 13.35
C ALA A 12 8.72 2.08 12.81
N VAL A 13 8.54 3.35 13.17
CA VAL A 13 7.36 4.17 12.79
C VAL A 13 6.96 4.04 11.31
N PRO A 14 7.85 4.25 10.32
CA PRO A 14 7.44 4.19 8.92
C PRO A 14 6.85 2.83 8.52
N ALA A 15 7.47 1.73 8.97
CA ALA A 15 6.98 0.39 8.68
C ALA A 15 5.64 0.12 9.37
N LEU A 16 5.45 0.61 10.61
CA LEU A 16 4.18 0.49 11.31
C LEU A 16 3.05 1.23 10.57
N LEU A 17 3.28 2.46 10.11
CA LEU A 17 2.29 3.22 9.35
C LEU A 17 1.87 2.49 8.06
N ILE A 18 2.84 1.97 7.29
CA ILE A 18 2.57 1.20 6.07
C ILE A 18 1.78 -0.08 6.40
N ALA A 19 2.18 -0.81 7.44
CA ALA A 19 1.51 -2.04 7.85
C ALA A 19 0.08 -1.78 8.31
N LEU A 20 -0.15 -0.75 9.13
CA LEU A 20 -1.49 -0.38 9.59
C LEU A 20 -2.39 0.06 8.43
N GLY A 21 -1.86 0.81 7.46
CA GLY A 21 -2.58 1.14 6.24
C GLY A 21 -2.97 -0.11 5.45
N GLY A 22 -2.03 -1.03 5.22
CA GLY A 22 -2.32 -2.29 4.53
C GLY A 22 -3.33 -3.18 5.26
N LEU A 23 -3.22 -3.28 6.59
CA LEU A 23 -4.18 -4.03 7.41
C LEU A 23 -5.57 -3.37 7.41
N ALA A 24 -5.65 -2.04 7.41
CA ALA A 24 -6.91 -1.33 7.29
C ALA A 24 -7.60 -1.64 5.95
N MET A 25 -6.86 -1.67 4.82
CA MET A 25 -7.43 -2.05 3.52
C MET A 25 -8.07 -3.45 3.57
N ILE A 26 -7.37 -4.43 4.16
CA ILE A 26 -7.87 -5.80 4.29
C ILE A 26 -9.10 -5.85 5.20
N ALA A 27 -8.98 -5.28 6.40
CA ALA A 27 -9.98 -5.39 7.46
C ALA A 27 -11.29 -4.67 7.12
N LEU A 28 -11.21 -3.55 6.39
CA LEU A 28 -12.39 -2.74 6.03
C LEU A 28 -13.12 -3.29 4.80
N TRP A 29 -12.44 -4.01 3.91
CA TRP A 29 -13.06 -4.55 2.70
C TRP A 29 -14.13 -5.60 3.00
N ILE A 30 -13.88 -6.51 3.93
CA ILE A 30 -14.83 -7.57 4.30
C ILE A 30 -16.18 -6.99 4.79
N PRO A 31 -16.23 -6.15 5.84
CA PRO A 31 -17.50 -5.59 6.32
C PRO A 31 -18.14 -4.69 5.26
N PHE A 32 -17.37 -3.97 4.45
CA PHE A 32 -17.89 -3.17 3.36
C PHE A 32 -18.67 -4.00 2.33
N THR A 33 -18.11 -5.14 1.89
CA THR A 33 -18.78 -6.04 0.92
C THR A 33 -20.00 -6.75 1.49
N LEU A 34 -19.99 -7.07 2.78
CA LEU A 34 -21.16 -7.63 3.47
C LEU A 34 -22.27 -6.58 3.60
N ALA A 35 -21.89 -5.32 3.83
CA ALA A 35 -22.80 -4.20 4.02
C ALA A 35 -23.52 -3.77 2.73
N HIS A 36 -22.80 -3.66 1.61
CA HIS A 36 -23.34 -3.04 0.37
C HIS A 36 -23.68 -4.08 -0.71
N GLY A 37 -23.55 -5.38 -0.42
CA GLY A 37 -23.86 -6.43 -1.36
C GLY A 37 -22.89 -6.50 -2.55
N PRO A 38 -23.25 -7.23 -3.63
CA PRO A 38 -22.38 -7.46 -4.77
C PRO A 38 -22.24 -6.24 -5.71
N THR A 39 -23.09 -5.22 -5.59
CA THR A 39 -23.15 -4.05 -6.46
C THR A 39 -22.84 -2.78 -5.66
N SER A 40 -21.94 -1.93 -6.14
CA SER A 40 -21.42 -0.75 -5.42
C SER A 40 -22.41 0.42 -5.23
N TYR A 41 -23.66 0.28 -5.66
CA TYR A 41 -24.66 1.34 -5.65
C TYR A 41 -25.71 1.05 -4.59
N ASP A 42 -25.44 1.46 -3.36
CA ASP A 42 -26.47 1.57 -2.33
C ASP A 42 -26.52 3.04 -1.90
N GLU A 43 -27.18 3.86 -2.74
CA GLU A 43 -27.23 5.32 -2.57
C GLU A 43 -28.08 5.75 -1.37
N GLU A 44 -28.93 4.86 -0.84
CA GLU A 44 -29.95 5.20 0.16
C GLU A 44 -29.82 4.47 1.51
N ARG A 45 -28.87 3.55 1.68
CA ARG A 45 -28.74 2.77 2.92
C ARG A 45 -27.56 3.20 3.78
N VAL A 46 -27.89 3.68 4.98
CA VAL A 46 -26.94 3.78 6.10
C VAL A 46 -26.66 2.36 6.59
N VAL A 47 -25.49 1.80 6.28
CA VAL A 47 -25.12 0.44 6.71
C VAL A 47 -24.05 0.52 7.79
N GLY A 48 -24.34 -0.07 8.96
CA GLY A 48 -23.48 0.04 10.14
C GLY A 48 -23.42 1.46 10.71
N GLY A 49 -24.46 2.28 10.51
CA GLY A 49 -24.49 3.67 10.95
C GLY A 49 -23.68 4.64 10.09
N MET A 50 -23.08 4.18 8.99
CA MET A 50 -22.26 4.99 8.09
C MET A 50 -22.87 5.05 6.69
N THR A 51 -22.77 6.21 6.06
CA THR A 51 -23.13 6.43 4.66
C THR A 51 -22.03 5.89 3.73
N MET A 52 -22.33 5.74 2.43
CA MET A 52 -21.32 5.43 1.41
C MET A 52 -20.13 6.39 1.42
N ILE A 53 -20.36 7.65 1.80
CA ILE A 53 -19.33 8.67 2.02
C ILE A 53 -18.37 8.24 3.15
N GLY A 54 -18.92 7.82 4.29
CA GLY A 54 -18.14 7.36 5.44
C GLY A 54 -17.30 6.12 5.12
N TRP A 55 -17.89 5.17 4.40
CA TRP A 55 -17.17 3.99 3.90
C TRP A 55 -16.08 4.36 2.89
N GLY A 56 -16.37 5.30 1.99
CA GLY A 56 -15.41 5.86 1.05
C GLY A 56 -14.19 6.47 1.74
N PHE A 57 -14.43 7.26 2.79
CA PHE A 57 -13.38 7.82 3.62
C PHE A 57 -12.51 6.74 4.30
N LEU A 58 -13.15 5.73 4.89
CA LEU A 58 -12.44 4.66 5.60
C LEU A 58 -11.61 3.76 4.67
N LEU A 59 -12.11 3.47 3.46
CA LEU A 59 -11.41 2.60 2.50
C LEU A 59 -10.39 3.35 1.64
N GLY A 60 -10.69 4.59 1.24
CA GLY A 60 -9.90 5.37 0.30
C GLY A 60 -8.92 6.34 0.97
N VAL A 61 -9.33 7.05 2.03
CA VAL A 61 -8.51 8.13 2.61
C VAL A 61 -7.54 7.59 3.65
N VAL A 62 -8.05 6.96 4.70
CA VAL A 62 -7.23 6.55 5.87
C VAL A 62 -6.08 5.64 5.46
N PRO A 63 -6.28 4.56 4.68
CA PRO A 63 -5.21 3.63 4.36
C PRO A 63 -4.15 4.27 3.44
N ASN A 64 -4.59 5.05 2.45
CA ASN A 64 -3.69 5.71 1.52
C ASN A 64 -2.83 6.79 2.20
N VAL A 65 -3.39 7.54 3.14
CA VAL A 65 -2.62 8.51 3.95
C VAL A 65 -1.59 7.79 4.82
N LEU A 66 -1.98 6.72 5.53
CA LEU A 66 -1.07 5.96 6.38
C LEU A 66 0.10 5.38 5.58
N VAL A 67 -0.17 4.74 4.44
CA VAL A 67 0.87 4.20 3.56
C VAL A 67 1.71 5.32 2.97
N GLY A 68 1.09 6.35 2.40
CA GLY A 68 1.78 7.47 1.74
C GLY A 68 2.73 8.20 2.69
N VAL A 69 2.26 8.56 3.89
CA VAL A 69 3.09 9.18 4.94
C VAL A 69 4.19 8.22 5.39
N GLY A 70 3.87 6.94 5.60
CA GLY A 70 4.86 5.93 5.97
C GLY A 70 5.99 5.81 4.94
N LEU A 71 5.68 5.84 3.65
CA LEU A 71 6.66 5.85 2.56
C LEU A 71 7.48 7.14 2.50
N VAL A 72 6.87 8.31 2.76
CA VAL A 72 7.58 9.59 2.85
C VAL A 72 8.60 9.57 3.98
N VAL A 73 8.21 9.07 5.15
CA VAL A 73 9.12 8.93 6.30
C VAL A 73 10.21 7.89 6.02
N ALA A 74 9.89 6.80 5.30
CA ALA A 74 10.84 5.77 4.88
C ALA A 74 11.76 6.19 3.71
N ARG A 75 11.55 7.36 3.08
CA ARG A 75 12.13 7.71 1.77
C ARG A 75 13.65 7.58 1.71
N SER A 76 14.37 7.95 2.77
CA SER A 76 15.83 7.91 2.80
C SER A 76 16.38 6.48 2.76
N ARG A 77 15.60 5.50 3.19
CA ARG A 77 15.96 4.06 3.16
C ARG A 77 15.59 3.39 1.84
N LEU A 78 14.62 3.95 1.13
CA LEU A 78 14.06 3.35 -0.08
C LEU A 78 14.69 3.90 -1.38
N ARG A 79 15.35 5.06 -1.32
CA ARG A 79 15.88 5.81 -2.47
C ARG A 79 17.37 5.52 -2.74
N GLU A 80 17.66 4.34 -3.29
CA GLU A 80 19.03 3.98 -3.68
C GLU A 80 19.45 4.51 -5.06
N SER A 81 18.49 4.81 -5.96
CA SER A 81 18.78 5.29 -7.32
C SER A 81 17.78 6.35 -7.77
N ARG A 82 18.14 7.14 -8.80
CA ARG A 82 17.25 8.17 -9.38
C ARG A 82 15.95 7.57 -9.91
N GLY A 83 16.01 6.38 -10.52
CA GLY A 83 14.85 5.64 -11.00
C GLY A 83 13.90 5.25 -9.87
N ARG A 84 14.41 4.62 -8.80
CA ARG A 84 13.63 4.28 -7.61
C ARG A 84 13.04 5.51 -6.94
N ALA A 85 13.81 6.60 -6.86
CA ALA A 85 13.36 7.84 -6.26
C ALA A 85 12.19 8.50 -7.00
N ARG A 86 12.15 8.37 -8.33
CA ARG A 86 11.03 8.83 -9.18
C ARG A 86 9.82 7.92 -9.04
N ALA A 87 10.01 6.60 -9.18
CA ALA A 87 8.91 5.64 -9.05
C ALA A 87 8.25 5.72 -7.66
N LEU A 88 9.04 5.85 -6.59
CA LEU A 88 8.52 6.08 -5.24
C LEU A 88 7.75 7.41 -5.13
N ALA A 89 8.25 8.48 -5.77
CA ALA A 89 7.53 9.76 -5.77
C ALA A 89 6.17 9.66 -6.49
N VAL A 90 6.10 8.91 -7.59
CA VAL A 90 4.83 8.63 -8.29
C VAL A 90 3.88 7.85 -7.40
N VAL A 91 4.35 6.79 -6.71
CA VAL A 91 3.53 6.02 -5.77
C VAL A 91 2.98 6.92 -4.66
N VAL A 92 3.83 7.72 -4.02
CA VAL A 92 3.39 8.63 -2.94
C VAL A 92 2.40 9.67 -3.46
N ALA A 93 2.68 10.29 -4.61
CA ALA A 93 1.79 11.28 -5.20
C ALA A 93 0.44 10.67 -5.58
N ALA A 94 0.42 9.46 -6.13
CA ALA A 94 -0.81 8.76 -6.48
C ALA A 94 -1.64 8.40 -5.23
N LEU A 95 -1.01 7.89 -4.17
CA LEU A 95 -1.71 7.56 -2.91
C LEU A 95 -2.30 8.80 -2.23
N LEU A 96 -1.47 9.82 -2.01
CA LEU A 96 -1.90 11.04 -1.32
C LEU A 96 -2.85 11.87 -2.19
N GLY A 97 -2.65 11.89 -3.50
CA GLY A 97 -3.57 12.51 -4.45
C GLY A 97 -4.92 11.80 -4.45
N SER A 98 -4.95 10.46 -4.47
CA SER A 98 -6.20 9.69 -4.37
C SER A 98 -6.93 10.02 -3.06
N ALA A 99 -6.22 9.97 -1.93
CA ALA A 99 -6.81 10.31 -0.63
C ALA A 99 -7.36 11.75 -0.58
N LEU A 100 -6.65 12.71 -1.18
CA LEU A 100 -7.10 14.10 -1.25
C LEU A 100 -8.37 14.25 -2.10
N LEU A 101 -8.42 13.57 -3.26
CA LEU A 101 -9.58 13.60 -4.13
C LEU A 101 -10.79 12.93 -3.46
N ASP A 102 -10.59 11.77 -2.84
CA ASP A 102 -11.65 11.06 -2.11
C ASP A 102 -12.21 11.93 -0.97
N LEU A 103 -11.34 12.66 -0.27
CA LEU A 103 -11.74 13.60 0.76
C LEU A 103 -12.48 14.82 0.20
N ALA A 104 -12.01 15.38 -0.92
CA ALA A 104 -12.59 16.57 -1.55
C ALA A 104 -13.97 16.30 -2.14
N PHE A 105 -14.16 15.12 -2.76
CA PHE A 105 -15.43 14.72 -3.36
C PHE A 105 -16.36 14.01 -2.38
N LEU A 106 -15.91 13.75 -1.14
CA LEU A 106 -16.65 12.97 -0.14
C LEU A 106 -17.17 11.64 -0.72
N ALA A 107 -16.41 11.04 -1.63
CA ALA A 107 -16.81 9.85 -2.35
C ALA A 107 -15.57 9.02 -2.63
N LEU A 108 -15.75 7.71 -2.76
CA LEU A 108 -14.67 6.86 -3.25
C LEU A 108 -14.50 7.18 -4.74
N GLY A 109 -13.44 7.92 -5.06
CA GLY A 109 -13.20 8.40 -6.41
C GLY A 109 -12.98 7.23 -7.37
N PRO A 110 -13.18 7.46 -8.68
CA PRO A 110 -12.80 6.50 -9.69
C PRO A 110 -11.32 6.10 -9.50
N PRO A 111 -10.96 4.81 -9.65
CA PRO A 111 -9.65 4.28 -9.27
C PRO A 111 -8.54 4.66 -10.27
N PHE A 112 -8.52 5.90 -10.77
CA PHE A 112 -7.55 6.39 -11.76
C PHE A 112 -6.11 6.35 -11.24
N SER A 113 -5.90 6.40 -9.93
CA SER A 113 -4.58 6.24 -9.32
C SER A 113 -3.93 4.90 -9.67
N ILE A 114 -4.71 3.85 -9.99
CA ILE A 114 -4.19 2.53 -10.34
C ILE A 114 -3.34 2.54 -11.62
N PHE A 115 -3.66 3.41 -12.58
CA PHE A 115 -2.88 3.58 -13.81
C PHE A 115 -1.47 4.11 -13.55
N LEU A 116 -1.28 4.82 -12.43
CA LEU A 116 0.03 5.29 -11.98
C LEU A 116 0.70 4.27 -11.05
N LEU A 117 -0.07 3.69 -10.13
CA LEU A 117 0.43 2.76 -9.11
C LEU A 117 0.95 1.45 -9.69
N ALA A 118 0.24 0.83 -10.65
CA ALA A 118 0.64 -0.43 -11.27
C ALA A 118 2.05 -0.35 -11.92
N PRO A 119 2.32 0.55 -12.88
CA PRO A 119 3.65 0.64 -13.49
C PRO A 119 4.73 1.14 -12.51
N ALA A 120 4.40 2.05 -11.58
CA ALA A 120 5.38 2.57 -10.63
C ALA A 120 5.83 1.49 -9.62
N THR A 121 4.90 0.65 -9.14
CA THR A 121 5.24 -0.47 -8.24
C THR A 121 6.00 -1.58 -8.97
N LEU A 122 5.69 -1.85 -10.24
CA LEU A 122 6.49 -2.75 -11.07
C LEU A 122 7.93 -2.24 -11.24
N ALA A 123 8.10 -0.95 -11.55
CA ALA A 123 9.42 -0.34 -11.64
C ALA A 123 10.18 -0.47 -10.31
N LEU A 124 9.52 -0.26 -9.17
CA LEU A 124 10.12 -0.48 -7.86
C LEU A 124 10.49 -1.94 -7.61
N ALA A 125 9.66 -2.91 -8.03
CA ALA A 125 9.94 -4.33 -7.91
C ALA A 125 11.20 -4.73 -8.70
N VAL A 126 11.32 -4.26 -9.94
CA VAL A 126 12.47 -4.53 -10.81
C VAL A 126 13.74 -3.87 -10.30
N LEU A 127 13.65 -2.64 -9.79
CA LEU A 127 14.82 -1.86 -9.37
C LEU A 127 15.27 -2.14 -7.92
N SER A 128 14.43 -2.78 -7.10
CA SER A 128 14.74 -3.01 -5.69
C SER A 128 15.78 -4.10 -5.49
N ARG A 129 16.74 -3.82 -4.60
CA ARG A 129 17.71 -4.79 -4.10
C ARG A 129 17.23 -5.29 -2.73
N GLY A 130 17.39 -6.58 -2.45
CA GLY A 130 16.87 -7.23 -1.25
C GLY A 130 15.54 -7.94 -1.48
N SER A 131 15.49 -9.21 -1.08
CA SER A 131 14.36 -10.11 -1.34
C SER A 131 13.05 -9.58 -0.75
N GLY A 132 13.06 -9.13 0.51
CA GLY A 132 11.84 -8.65 1.19
C GLY A 132 11.19 -7.44 0.53
N LEU A 133 11.97 -6.39 0.21
CA LEU A 133 11.45 -5.20 -0.48
C LEU A 133 10.96 -5.54 -1.89
N ARG A 134 11.74 -6.33 -2.64
CA ARG A 134 11.37 -6.76 -3.99
C ARG A 134 10.06 -7.53 -4.01
N TRP A 135 9.85 -8.46 -3.08
CA TRP A 135 8.61 -9.24 -2.99
C TRP A 135 7.41 -8.38 -2.61
N GLY A 136 7.55 -7.43 -1.69
CA GLY A 136 6.49 -6.49 -1.36
C GLY A 136 6.05 -5.65 -2.56
N TRP A 137 7.00 -5.09 -3.30
CA TRP A 137 6.71 -4.34 -4.53
C TRP A 137 6.14 -5.22 -5.65
N ALA A 138 6.64 -6.45 -5.81
CA ALA A 138 6.13 -7.37 -6.82
C ALA A 138 4.68 -7.77 -6.54
N LEU A 139 4.35 -8.07 -5.27
CA LEU A 139 2.98 -8.39 -4.87
C LEU A 139 2.03 -7.21 -5.11
N LEU A 140 2.46 -5.98 -4.77
CA LEU A 140 1.72 -4.76 -5.08
C LEU A 140 1.49 -4.61 -6.59
N ALA A 141 2.54 -4.77 -7.39
CA ALA A 141 2.45 -4.65 -8.84
C ALA A 141 1.44 -5.66 -9.41
N THR A 142 1.55 -6.93 -9.01
CA THR A 142 0.61 -7.98 -9.43
C THR A 142 -0.82 -7.63 -9.05
N ALA A 143 -1.06 -7.25 -7.79
CA ALA A 143 -2.40 -6.88 -7.32
C ALA A 143 -2.99 -5.70 -8.10
N TYR A 144 -2.20 -4.63 -8.31
CA TYR A 144 -2.64 -3.47 -9.09
C TYR A 144 -2.87 -3.80 -10.56
N PHE A 145 -2.04 -4.64 -11.20
CA PHE A 145 -2.28 -5.04 -12.59
C PHE A 145 -3.52 -5.93 -12.74
N VAL A 146 -3.79 -6.82 -11.79
CA VAL A 146 -5.03 -7.62 -11.79
C VAL A 146 -6.24 -6.70 -11.63
N ALA A 147 -6.21 -5.78 -10.67
CA ALA A 147 -7.30 -4.82 -10.46
C ALA A 147 -7.47 -3.87 -11.66
N LEU A 148 -6.38 -3.42 -12.29
CA LEU A 148 -6.43 -2.62 -13.52
C LEU A 148 -7.03 -3.43 -14.68
N GLY A 149 -6.64 -4.70 -14.84
CA GLY A 149 -7.20 -5.57 -15.87
C GLY A 149 -8.72 -5.73 -15.69
N LEU A 150 -9.18 -5.95 -14.45
CA LEU A 150 -10.60 -6.05 -14.12
C LEU A 150 -11.35 -4.73 -14.34
N LEU A 151 -10.71 -3.58 -14.06
CA LEU A 151 -11.29 -2.26 -14.31
C LEU A 151 -11.57 -2.01 -15.80
N LEU A 152 -10.82 -2.66 -16.69
CA LEU A 152 -11.00 -2.53 -18.14
C LEU A 152 -12.08 -3.48 -18.69
N VAL A 153 -12.62 -4.40 -17.87
CA VAL A 153 -13.71 -5.29 -18.28
C VAL A 153 -15.03 -4.51 -18.24
N PRO A 154 -15.85 -4.53 -19.32
CA PRO A 154 -17.15 -3.87 -19.32
C PRO A 154 -18.01 -4.33 -18.14
N GLN A 155 -18.71 -3.40 -17.50
CA GLN A 155 -19.50 -3.68 -16.29
C GLN A 155 -20.48 -4.84 -16.50
N ALA A 156 -21.22 -4.83 -17.62
CA ALA A 156 -22.17 -5.88 -17.97
C ALA A 156 -21.54 -7.29 -18.04
N THR A 157 -20.27 -7.39 -18.48
CA THR A 157 -19.52 -8.64 -18.46
C THR A 157 -19.02 -8.96 -17.06
N SER A 158 -18.55 -7.95 -16.32
CA SER A 158 -18.02 -8.10 -14.97
C SER A 158 -19.08 -8.60 -13.98
N ASP A 159 -20.33 -8.14 -14.11
CA ASP A 159 -21.43 -8.51 -13.22
C ASP A 159 -21.74 -10.01 -13.31
N GLY A 160 -21.59 -10.62 -14.50
CA GLY A 160 -21.87 -12.04 -14.74
C GLY A 160 -20.96 -13.01 -13.97
N PHE A 161 -19.79 -12.56 -13.51
CA PHE A 161 -18.88 -13.38 -12.70
C PHE A 161 -18.55 -12.76 -11.33
N GLY A 162 -19.30 -11.73 -10.90
CA GLY A 162 -19.04 -11.03 -9.63
C GLY A 162 -17.75 -10.21 -9.64
N GLY A 163 -17.42 -9.61 -10.77
CA GLY A 163 -16.18 -8.88 -11.02
C GLY A 163 -15.87 -7.80 -9.99
N PHE A 164 -16.88 -7.12 -9.43
CA PHE A 164 -16.69 -6.17 -8.32
C PHE A 164 -15.99 -6.80 -7.10
N ARG A 165 -16.38 -8.02 -6.71
CA ARG A 165 -15.78 -8.72 -5.57
C ARG A 165 -14.34 -9.13 -5.85
N ILE A 166 -14.09 -9.65 -7.05
CA ILE A 166 -12.75 -10.04 -7.48
C ILE A 166 -11.84 -8.81 -7.58
N TYR A 167 -12.36 -7.71 -8.14
CA TYR A 167 -11.66 -6.44 -8.20
C TYR A 167 -11.27 -5.98 -6.80
N GLY A 168 -12.21 -5.92 -5.86
CA GLY A 168 -11.88 -5.44 -4.52
C GLY A 168 -11.01 -6.40 -3.72
N LEU A 169 -11.08 -7.72 -3.95
CA LEU A 169 -10.09 -8.66 -3.41
C LEU A 169 -8.68 -8.33 -3.91
N ALA A 170 -8.50 -8.05 -5.20
CA ALA A 170 -7.21 -7.63 -5.74
C ALA A 170 -6.80 -6.26 -5.19
N ALA A 171 -7.67 -5.26 -5.31
CA ALA A 171 -7.39 -3.85 -5.03
C ALA A 171 -7.27 -3.50 -3.53
N HIS A 172 -7.90 -4.27 -2.64
CA HIS A 172 -7.85 -4.02 -1.20
C HIS A 172 -7.08 -5.12 -0.47
N VAL A 173 -7.46 -6.39 -0.66
CA VAL A 173 -6.82 -7.49 0.08
C VAL A 173 -5.42 -7.77 -0.47
N GLY A 174 -5.28 -7.94 -1.78
CA GLY A 174 -3.98 -8.16 -2.43
C GLY A 174 -3.02 -7.00 -2.23
N VAL A 175 -3.49 -5.77 -2.48
CA VAL A 175 -2.70 -4.55 -2.24
C VAL A 175 -2.34 -4.40 -0.76
N GLY A 176 -3.30 -4.59 0.15
CA GLY A 176 -3.07 -4.51 1.59
C GLY A 176 -2.01 -5.50 2.07
N LEU A 177 -2.05 -6.75 1.59
CA LEU A 177 -1.02 -7.76 1.84
C LEU A 177 0.34 -7.32 1.29
N GLY A 178 0.38 -6.76 0.08
CA GLY A 178 1.57 -6.16 -0.53
C GLY A 178 2.22 -5.11 0.36
N TRP A 179 1.42 -4.21 0.93
CA TRP A 179 1.91 -3.18 1.86
C TRP A 179 2.44 -3.79 3.17
N VAL A 180 1.78 -4.79 3.74
CA VAL A 180 2.24 -5.48 4.96
C VAL A 180 3.58 -6.20 4.71
N VAL A 181 3.73 -6.91 3.58
CA VAL A 181 4.98 -7.57 3.19
C VAL A 181 6.10 -6.54 2.98
N LEU A 182 5.80 -5.42 2.31
CA LEU A 182 6.76 -4.33 2.13
C LEU A 182 7.21 -3.75 3.48
N ALA A 183 6.27 -3.50 4.39
CA ALA A 183 6.57 -3.01 5.73
C ALA A 183 7.49 -3.96 6.50
N ALA A 184 7.26 -5.28 6.41
CA ALA A 184 8.15 -6.28 6.98
C ALA A 184 9.55 -6.21 6.37
N GLY A 185 9.65 -6.09 5.04
CA GLY A 185 10.92 -5.90 4.32
C GLY A 185 11.69 -4.64 4.76
N ILE A 186 11.00 -3.52 4.99
CA ILE A 186 11.61 -2.28 5.49
C ILE A 186 12.23 -2.49 6.89
N ARG A 187 11.62 -3.32 7.74
CA ARG A 187 12.15 -3.60 9.08
C ARG A 187 13.37 -4.53 9.05
N THR A 188 13.40 -5.51 8.15
CA THR A 188 14.52 -6.45 8.05
C THR A 188 15.76 -5.79 7.44
N SER A 189 15.60 -4.98 6.39
CA SER A 189 16.73 -4.26 5.77
C SER A 189 17.45 -3.29 6.72
N GLY A 190 16.79 -2.82 7.78
CA GLY A 190 17.40 -1.98 8.81
C GLY A 190 18.27 -2.75 9.83
N ARG A 191 18.13 -4.08 9.95
CA ARG A 191 18.92 -4.91 10.86
C ARG A 191 20.24 -5.37 10.23
N ASP A 192 20.22 -5.68 8.94
CA ASP A 192 21.41 -6.24 8.26
C ASP A 192 22.54 -5.21 8.11
N GLY A 193 22.21 -3.91 8.07
CA GLY A 193 23.19 -2.82 8.01
C GLY A 193 24.01 -2.58 9.29
N SER A 194 23.67 -3.22 10.43
CA SER A 194 24.42 -3.06 11.69
C SER A 194 25.53 -4.09 11.89
N ILE A 195 25.68 -5.07 10.99
CA ILE A 195 26.72 -6.11 11.07
C ILE A 195 27.67 -5.95 9.88
N SER A 196 28.43 -4.86 9.88
CA SER A 196 29.67 -4.82 9.09
C SER A 196 30.80 -4.51 10.05
N PRO A 197 31.48 -5.54 10.60
CA PRO A 197 32.72 -5.33 11.32
C PRO A 197 33.79 -4.94 10.28
N LYS A 198 33.80 -3.66 9.89
CA LYS A 198 34.97 -3.03 9.29
C LYS A 198 36.03 -2.93 10.37
N GLY A 199 36.81 -3.98 10.58
CA GLY A 199 37.83 -3.95 11.63
C GLY A 199 38.46 -5.29 11.94
N ALA A 200 38.95 -6.02 10.94
CA ALA A 200 40.00 -7.00 11.16
C ALA A 200 41.00 -6.90 10.00
N HIS A 201 41.59 -5.72 9.83
CA HIS A 201 42.91 -5.63 9.21
C HIS A 201 43.91 -6.16 10.23
N THR A 202 44.09 -7.49 10.26
CA THR A 202 45.31 -8.08 10.81
C THR A 202 46.45 -7.72 9.86
N GLY A 203 47.08 -6.59 10.13
CA GLY A 203 48.44 -6.35 9.68
C GLY A 203 49.34 -7.35 10.39
N VAL A 204 49.84 -8.33 9.65
CA VAL A 204 51.08 -9.03 9.98
C VAL A 204 52.00 -8.75 8.81
N LYS A 205 52.97 -7.87 9.07
CA LYS A 205 54.20 -7.75 8.27
C LYS A 205 55.26 -8.61 8.94
#